data_AF-A0A1C4A0Y4-F1
#
_entry.id   AF-A0A1C4A0Y4-F1
#
_cell.length_a   1.000
_cell.length_b   1.000
_cell.length_c   1.000
_cell.angle_alpha   90.00
_cell.angle_beta   90.00
_cell.angle_gamma   90.00
#
_symmetry.space_group_name_H-M   'P 1'
#
loop_
_entity.id
_entity.type
_entity.pdbx_description
1 polymer ?
#
loop_
_entity_poly.entity_id
_entity_poly.type
_entity_poly.pdbx_seq_one_letter_code
_entity_poly.pdbx_strand_id
1 'polypeptide(L)'
;MIGAFFLSSSIWSKLFSSSKKEIERRLAKTSVRDWQQVAANGGPSVLFILLFHFTGHDWWLYSFAAAVAAANSDTWASEIGPLSKKAPLSIRSFRRVEKGTSGAVSLIGTIASFAGAVFISLLFFVFMESFDWTIFIMITAAGFLGNVFDTVAGAYWQAEFRCTVCNSSTEAPVHCGTATVKNKGYTWLNNEAVNFLSSLFAGVILFLMFVIIIG
;
A
#
# COMPACT_ATOMS: atom_id res chain seq x y z
N MET A 1 6.39 12.59 -9.55
CA MET A 1 5.41 11.85 -8.73
C MET A 1 6.04 10.85 -7.75
N ILE A 2 6.84 9.88 -8.21
CA ILE A 2 7.52 8.91 -7.32
C ILE A 2 8.33 9.59 -6.19
N GLY A 3 9.08 10.63 -6.49
CA GLY A 3 9.82 11.40 -5.48
C GLY A 3 8.92 12.05 -4.42
N ALA A 4 7.73 12.54 -4.80
CA ALA A 4 6.78 13.12 -3.86
C ALA A 4 6.11 12.05 -2.99
N PHE A 5 5.85 10.87 -3.54
CA PHE A 5 5.45 9.69 -2.77
C PHE A 5 6.48 9.38 -1.68
N PHE A 6 7.76 9.19 -2.05
CA PHE A 6 8.80 8.87 -1.06
C PHE A 6 9.04 9.99 -0.06
N LEU A 7 9.02 11.26 -0.49
CA LEU A 7 9.20 12.40 0.40
C LEU A 7 8.07 12.51 1.42
N SER A 8 6.82 12.48 0.97
CA SER A 8 5.65 12.56 1.86
C SER A 8 5.59 11.36 2.82
N SER A 9 5.89 10.16 2.34
CA SER A 9 5.98 8.96 3.16
C SER A 9 7.05 9.08 4.23
N SER A 10 8.26 9.55 3.86
CA SER A 10 9.36 9.76 4.80
C SER A 10 9.04 10.80 5.87
N ILE A 11 8.29 11.85 5.52
CA ILE A 11 7.80 12.85 6.47
C ILE A 11 6.88 12.20 7.51
N TRP A 12 5.89 11.41 7.07
CA TRP A 12 5.00 10.71 7.99
C TRP A 12 5.73 9.71 8.89
N SER A 13 6.62 8.90 8.31
CA SER A 13 7.43 7.94 9.07
C SER A 13 8.26 8.64 10.14
N LYS A 14 8.88 9.77 9.82
CA LYS A 14 9.67 10.53 10.78
C LYS A 14 8.80 11.16 11.87
N LEU A 15 7.69 11.81 11.49
CA LEU A 15 6.77 12.47 12.42
C LEU A 15 6.15 11.51 13.44
N PHE A 16 5.86 10.27 13.03
CA PHE A 16 5.13 9.31 13.85
C PHE A 16 5.96 8.12 14.35
N SER A 17 7.27 8.14 14.09
CA SER A 17 8.22 7.11 14.56
C SER A 17 8.10 6.85 16.07
N SER A 18 8.06 7.89 16.90
CA SER A 18 7.96 7.77 18.37
C SER A 18 6.69 7.06 18.83
N SER A 19 5.56 7.35 18.19
CA SER A 19 4.25 6.75 18.48
C SER A 19 4.13 5.29 18.05
N LYS A 20 5.04 4.80 17.18
CA LYS A 20 4.98 3.46 16.58
C LYS A 20 6.07 2.50 17.07
N LYS A 21 7.05 2.97 17.85
CA LYS A 21 8.17 2.16 18.39
C LYS A 21 7.74 0.83 19.02
N GLU A 22 6.68 0.82 19.81
CA GLU A 22 6.20 -0.39 20.49
C GLU A 22 5.60 -1.40 19.50
N ILE A 23 4.88 -0.93 18.49
CA ILE A 23 4.30 -1.77 17.43
C ILE A 23 5.43 -2.35 16.56
N GLU A 24 6.40 -1.53 16.17
CA GLU A 24 7.54 -1.93 15.35
C GLU A 24 8.42 -2.98 16.05
N ARG A 25 8.69 -2.80 17.36
CA ARG A 25 9.42 -3.79 18.17
C ARG A 25 8.72 -5.14 18.18
N ARG A 26 7.40 -5.17 18.34
CA ARG A 26 6.62 -6.42 18.33
C ARG A 26 6.61 -7.09 16.98
N LEU A 27 6.49 -6.32 15.90
CA LEU A 27 6.46 -6.87 14.55
C LEU A 27 7.83 -7.38 14.08
N ALA A 28 8.92 -6.94 14.72
CA ALA A 28 10.30 -7.27 14.34
C ALA A 28 10.54 -7.09 12.83
N LYS A 29 9.97 -6.02 12.24
CA LYS A 29 10.23 -5.66 10.84
C LYS A 29 11.74 -5.48 10.69
N THR A 30 12.37 -6.39 9.97
CA THR A 30 13.80 -6.35 9.71
C THR A 30 14.01 -5.23 8.70
N SER A 31 14.57 -4.12 9.16
CA SER A 31 14.84 -2.88 8.41
C SER A 31 15.94 -3.02 7.34
N VAL A 32 16.09 -4.20 6.72
CA VAL A 32 17.26 -4.56 5.89
C VAL A 32 16.88 -4.70 4.41
N ARG A 33 15.66 -4.33 4.01
CA ARG A 33 15.11 -4.58 2.65
C ARG A 33 14.57 -3.33 1.96
N ASP A 34 15.17 -2.17 2.23
CA ASP A 34 14.70 -0.89 1.70
C ASP A 34 14.59 -0.88 0.16
N TRP A 35 15.55 -1.47 -0.56
CA TRP A 35 15.50 -1.54 -2.02
C TRP A 35 14.35 -2.41 -2.53
N GLN A 36 13.95 -3.46 -1.80
CA GLN A 36 12.83 -4.33 -2.17
C GLN A 36 11.50 -3.60 -2.04
N GLN A 37 11.36 -2.75 -1.03
CA GLN A 37 10.19 -1.88 -0.88
C GLN A 37 10.12 -0.85 -2.00
N VAL A 38 11.27 -0.25 -2.35
CA VAL A 38 11.36 0.67 -3.49
C VAL A 38 10.96 -0.05 -4.78
N ALA A 39 11.45 -1.27 -5.01
CA ALA A 39 11.11 -2.07 -6.19
C ALA A 39 9.64 -2.52 -6.19
N ALA A 40 9.07 -2.88 -5.05
CA ALA A 40 7.67 -3.30 -4.92
C ALA A 40 6.70 -2.15 -5.24
N ASN A 41 6.92 -0.98 -4.63
CA ASN A 41 6.07 0.18 -4.82
C ASN A 41 6.33 0.89 -6.18
N GLY A 42 7.57 0.86 -6.67
CA GLY A 42 7.97 1.53 -7.92
C GLY A 42 7.86 0.66 -9.18
N GLY A 43 8.01 -0.65 -9.06
CA GLY A 43 8.08 -1.59 -10.18
C GLY A 43 6.87 -1.54 -11.13
N PRO A 44 5.62 -1.63 -10.62
CA PRO A 44 4.43 -1.52 -11.45
C PRO A 44 4.34 -0.16 -12.17
N SER A 45 4.77 0.90 -11.49
CA SER A 45 4.83 2.25 -12.08
C SER A 45 5.80 2.29 -13.27
N VAL A 46 6.99 1.70 -13.13
CA VAL A 46 7.97 1.57 -14.23
C VAL A 46 7.38 0.78 -15.39
N LEU A 47 6.68 -0.34 -15.12
CA LEU A 47 6.04 -1.14 -16.16
C LEU A 47 5.06 -0.30 -17.00
N PHE A 48 4.17 0.47 -16.37
CA PHE A 48 3.21 1.30 -17.11
C PHE A 48 3.87 2.45 -17.88
N ILE A 49 4.93 3.05 -17.35
CA ILE A 49 5.73 4.05 -18.09
C ILE A 49 6.40 3.43 -19.32
N LEU A 50 6.91 2.20 -19.22
CA LEU A 50 7.49 1.50 -20.38
C LEU A 50 6.41 1.20 -21.44
N LEU A 51 5.22 0.77 -21.02
CA LEU A 51 4.10 0.57 -21.94
C LEU A 51 3.69 1.89 -22.63
N PHE A 52 3.66 3.00 -21.88
CA PHE A 52 3.44 4.33 -22.46
C PHE A 52 4.51 4.67 -23.50
N HIS A 53 5.80 4.47 -23.16
CA HIS A 53 6.92 4.76 -24.05
C HIS A 53 6.82 4.00 -25.38
N PHE A 54 6.44 2.72 -25.36
CA PHE A 54 6.37 1.90 -26.57
C PHE A 54 5.08 2.06 -27.38
N THR A 55 3.96 2.41 -26.74
CA THR A 55 2.65 2.45 -27.42
C THR A 55 2.13 3.86 -27.65
N GLY A 56 2.60 4.85 -26.90
CA GLY A 56 2.17 6.25 -26.99
C GLY A 56 0.76 6.52 -26.45
N HIS A 57 0.09 5.53 -25.85
CA HIS A 57 -1.29 5.71 -25.39
C HIS A 57 -1.40 6.24 -23.96
N ASP A 58 -2.12 7.36 -23.79
CA ASP A 58 -2.23 8.11 -22.53
C ASP A 58 -2.79 7.30 -21.36
N TRP A 59 -3.62 6.27 -21.61
CA TRP A 59 -4.12 5.42 -20.53
C TRP A 59 -3.01 4.71 -19.76
N TRP A 60 -1.85 4.45 -20.37
CA TRP A 60 -0.70 3.90 -19.65
C TRP A 60 -0.05 4.93 -18.73
N LEU A 61 -0.04 6.20 -19.14
CA LEU A 61 0.42 7.31 -18.31
C LEU A 61 -0.53 7.53 -17.12
N TYR A 62 -1.84 7.40 -17.33
CA TYR A 62 -2.80 7.40 -16.23
C TYR A 62 -2.59 6.16 -15.34
N SER A 63 -2.35 4.98 -15.92
CA SER A 63 -2.16 3.72 -15.17
C SER A 63 -0.94 3.78 -14.27
N PHE A 64 0.13 4.42 -14.74
CA PHE A 64 1.28 4.81 -13.94
C PHE A 64 0.86 5.67 -12.73
N ALA A 65 0.08 6.72 -12.95
CA ALA A 65 -0.40 7.59 -11.87
C ALA A 65 -1.22 6.83 -10.83
N ALA A 66 -2.11 5.92 -11.27
CA ALA A 66 -2.90 5.07 -10.38
C ALA A 66 -2.04 4.08 -9.57
N ALA A 67 -0.99 3.49 -10.17
CA ALA A 67 -0.05 2.64 -9.47
C ALA A 67 0.70 3.39 -8.35
N VAL A 68 1.19 4.60 -8.65
CA VAL A 68 1.82 5.47 -7.62
C VAL A 68 0.79 5.90 -6.56
N ALA A 69 -0.45 6.16 -6.97
CA ALA A 69 -1.52 6.54 -6.05
C ALA A 69 -1.85 5.41 -5.08
N ALA A 70 -1.88 4.16 -5.53
CA ALA A 70 -2.08 2.99 -4.67
C ALA A 70 -0.96 2.81 -3.65
N ALA A 71 0.31 2.91 -4.08
CA ALA A 71 1.46 2.84 -3.17
C ALA A 71 1.42 3.95 -2.10
N ASN A 72 1.08 5.19 -2.48
CA ASN A 72 0.97 6.30 -1.54
C ASN A 72 -0.25 6.16 -0.61
N SER A 73 -1.38 5.69 -1.14
CA SER A 73 -2.60 5.39 -0.40
C SER A 73 -2.33 4.37 0.71
N ASP A 74 -1.66 3.26 0.38
CA ASP A 74 -1.27 2.24 1.36
C ASP A 74 -0.28 2.77 2.40
N THR A 75 0.72 3.52 1.96
CA THR A 75 1.73 4.07 2.87
C THR A 75 1.10 5.05 3.85
N TRP A 76 0.24 5.96 3.40
CA TRP A 76 -0.44 6.89 4.32
C TRP A 76 -1.36 6.16 5.30
N ALA A 77 -2.07 5.11 4.86
CA ALA A 77 -2.88 4.29 5.76
C ALA A 77 -2.05 3.55 6.82
N SER A 78 -0.93 2.93 6.43
CA SER A 78 -0.07 2.20 7.37
C SER A 78 0.72 3.13 8.29
N GLU A 79 1.00 4.36 7.85
CA GLU A 79 1.68 5.39 8.63
C GLU A 79 0.77 6.05 9.67
N ILE A 80 -0.44 6.43 9.27
CA ILE A 80 -1.40 7.20 10.09
C ILE A 80 -2.37 6.28 10.83
N GLY A 81 -2.78 5.16 10.22
CA GLY A 81 -3.75 4.21 10.78
C GLY A 81 -3.45 3.72 12.20
N PRO A 82 -2.18 3.39 12.56
CA PRO A 82 -1.80 2.99 13.91
C PRO A 82 -2.03 4.07 14.99
N LEU A 83 -2.15 5.34 14.60
CA LEU A 83 -2.44 6.44 15.54
C LEU A 83 -3.89 6.43 16.06
N SER A 84 -4.73 5.54 15.54
CA SER A 84 -6.14 5.48 15.92
C SER A 84 -6.30 5.19 17.41
N LYS A 85 -7.17 5.93 18.09
CA LYS A 85 -7.51 5.64 19.50
C LYS A 85 -8.28 4.32 19.63
N LYS A 86 -9.03 3.94 18.61
CA LYS A 86 -9.77 2.68 18.55
C LYS A 86 -8.89 1.60 17.91
N ALA A 87 -8.95 0.38 18.43
CA ALA A 87 -8.31 -0.77 17.79
C ALA A 87 -8.82 -0.94 16.34
N PRO A 88 -7.98 -1.33 15.37
CA PRO A 88 -8.43 -1.59 14.00
C PRO A 88 -9.38 -2.80 13.93
N LEU A 89 -10.16 -2.89 12.86
CA LEU A 89 -11.07 -4.00 12.58
C LEU A 89 -10.39 -4.95 11.57
N SER A 90 -10.31 -6.23 11.87
CA SER A 90 -9.88 -7.22 10.88
C SER A 90 -11.01 -7.46 9.89
N ILE A 91 -10.74 -7.36 8.59
CA ILE A 91 -11.74 -7.67 7.55
C ILE A 91 -12.06 -9.16 7.46
N ARG A 92 -11.20 -10.04 8.02
CA ARG A 92 -11.41 -11.49 8.01
C ARG A 92 -12.41 -11.93 9.07
N SER A 93 -12.31 -11.37 10.28
CA SER A 93 -13.12 -11.79 11.43
C SER A 93 -14.20 -10.78 11.81
N PHE A 94 -14.15 -9.56 11.26
CA PHE A 94 -14.96 -8.41 11.68
C PHE A 94 -14.87 -8.13 13.18
N ARG A 95 -13.74 -8.50 13.80
CA ARG A 95 -13.43 -8.22 15.21
C ARG A 95 -12.30 -7.21 15.31
N ARG A 96 -12.27 -6.51 16.45
CA ARG A 96 -11.17 -5.62 16.79
C ARG A 96 -9.91 -6.45 17.03
N VAL A 97 -8.81 -6.05 16.41
CA VAL A 97 -7.51 -6.72 16.51
C VAL A 97 -6.44 -5.73 16.94
N GLU A 98 -5.25 -6.24 17.24
CA GLU A 98 -4.12 -5.40 17.61
C GLU A 98 -3.70 -4.47 16.46
N LYS A 99 -3.06 -3.35 16.82
CA LYS A 99 -2.50 -2.44 15.82
C LYS A 99 -1.31 -3.09 15.13
N GLY A 100 -1.23 -2.92 13.82
CA GLY A 100 -0.18 -3.54 13.00
C GLY A 100 -0.52 -4.95 12.49
N THR A 101 -1.71 -5.48 12.78
CA THR A 101 -2.20 -6.70 12.11
C THR A 101 -2.43 -6.44 10.62
N SER A 102 -1.83 -7.26 9.75
CA SER A 102 -1.96 -7.16 8.30
C SER A 102 -3.42 -7.38 7.87
N GLY A 103 -3.92 -6.52 6.98
CA GLY A 103 -5.32 -6.52 6.56
C GLY A 103 -6.33 -6.03 7.60
N ALA A 104 -5.90 -5.27 8.60
CA ALA A 104 -6.78 -4.60 9.56
C ALA A 104 -6.97 -3.12 9.21
N VAL A 105 -8.20 -2.62 9.31
CA VAL A 105 -8.56 -1.24 8.93
C VAL A 105 -8.95 -0.39 10.13
N SER A 106 -8.54 0.87 10.14
CA SER A 106 -8.99 1.88 11.09
C SER A 106 -9.62 3.06 10.35
N LEU A 107 -10.57 3.75 10.96
CA LEU A 107 -11.26 4.88 10.30
C LEU A 107 -10.28 5.95 9.83
N ILE A 108 -9.33 6.34 10.68
CA ILE A 108 -8.33 7.35 10.31
C ILE A 108 -7.37 6.82 9.24
N GLY A 109 -7.08 5.51 9.23
CA GLY A 109 -6.28 4.87 8.19
C GLY A 109 -6.99 4.91 6.84
N THR A 110 -8.30 4.61 6.81
CA THR A 110 -9.12 4.69 5.59
C THR A 110 -9.23 6.12 5.05
N ILE A 111 -9.37 7.12 5.94
CA ILE A 111 -9.35 8.54 5.52
C ILE A 111 -7.97 8.91 4.96
N ALA A 112 -6.90 8.45 5.62
CA ALA A 112 -5.52 8.68 5.19
C ALA A 112 -5.23 8.02 3.83
N SER A 113 -5.71 6.80 3.57
CA SER A 113 -5.54 6.16 2.27
C SER A 113 -6.26 6.90 1.17
N PHE A 114 -7.50 7.33 1.40
CA PHE A 114 -8.23 8.14 0.41
C PHE A 114 -7.50 9.46 0.13
N ALA A 115 -7.07 10.17 1.18
CA ALA A 115 -6.31 11.41 1.05
C ALA A 115 -4.97 11.20 0.32
N GLY A 116 -4.29 10.07 0.56
CA GLY A 116 -3.06 9.71 -0.13
C GLY A 116 -3.26 9.46 -1.63
N ALA A 117 -4.37 8.85 -2.03
CA ALA A 117 -4.72 8.68 -3.44
C ALA A 117 -5.05 10.02 -4.11
N VAL A 118 -5.86 10.87 -3.45
CA VAL A 118 -6.18 12.23 -3.90
C VAL A 118 -4.92 13.07 -4.08
N PHE A 119 -3.97 13.01 -3.13
CA PHE A 119 -2.72 13.75 -3.20
C PHE A 119 -1.93 13.43 -4.47
N ILE A 120 -1.78 12.14 -4.81
CA ILE A 120 -1.07 11.75 -6.02
C ILE A 120 -1.86 12.12 -7.28
N SER A 121 -3.19 11.99 -7.27
CA SER A 121 -4.04 12.39 -8.40
C SER A 121 -3.95 13.90 -8.68
N LEU A 122 -3.98 14.75 -7.64
CA LEU A 122 -3.76 16.20 -7.80
C LEU A 122 -2.37 16.50 -8.35
N LEU A 123 -1.35 15.81 -7.82
CA LEU A 123 0.02 16.00 -8.26
C LEU A 123 0.21 15.61 -9.74
N PHE A 124 -0.51 14.61 -10.23
CA PHE A 124 -0.53 14.25 -11.64
C PHE A 124 -0.92 15.45 -12.53
N PHE A 125 -2.02 16.12 -12.21
CA PHE A 125 -2.47 17.28 -13.00
C PHE A 125 -1.61 18.51 -12.85
N VAL A 126 -0.93 18.69 -11.71
CA VAL A 126 0.11 19.71 -11.58
C VAL A 126 1.23 19.50 -12.61
N PHE A 127 1.61 18.24 -12.87
CA PHE A 127 2.62 17.92 -13.89
C PHE A 127 2.07 17.95 -15.33
N MET A 128 0.78 17.68 -15.53
CA MET A 128 0.16 17.70 -16.87
C MET A 128 -0.29 19.10 -17.32
N GLU A 129 -0.22 20.11 -16.44
CA GLU A 129 -0.66 21.50 -16.70
C GLU A 129 -2.09 21.60 -17.28
N SER A 130 -2.91 20.59 -17.01
CA SER A 130 -4.27 20.43 -17.51
C SER A 130 -5.06 19.71 -16.43
N PHE A 131 -6.37 19.89 -16.38
CA PHE A 131 -7.21 19.21 -15.39
C PHE A 131 -8.42 18.57 -16.06
N ASP A 132 -8.62 17.29 -15.80
CA ASP A 132 -9.77 16.52 -16.26
C ASP A 132 -10.43 15.82 -15.06
N TRP A 133 -11.70 16.12 -14.81
CA TRP A 133 -12.45 15.57 -13.69
C TRP A 133 -12.63 14.06 -13.78
N THR A 134 -12.84 13.53 -14.97
CA THR A 134 -13.05 12.10 -15.20
C THR A 134 -11.76 11.35 -14.88
N ILE A 135 -10.63 11.77 -15.45
CA ILE A 135 -9.33 11.16 -15.19
C ILE A 135 -8.93 11.33 -13.72
N PHE A 136 -9.22 12.47 -13.09
CA PHE A 136 -8.96 12.69 -11.66
C PHE A 136 -9.70 11.71 -10.76
N ILE A 137 -10.99 11.52 -11.02
CA ILE A 137 -11.82 10.56 -10.28
C ILE A 137 -11.30 9.14 -10.53
N MET A 138 -10.95 8.80 -11.77
CA MET A 138 -10.44 7.49 -12.12
C MET A 138 -9.12 7.17 -11.40
N ILE A 139 -8.13 8.06 -11.43
CA ILE A 139 -6.83 7.87 -10.75
C ILE A 139 -7.04 7.73 -9.24
N THR A 140 -7.87 8.59 -8.65
CA THR A 140 -8.16 8.55 -7.21
C THR A 140 -8.85 7.23 -6.82
N ALA A 141 -9.89 6.84 -7.57
CA ALA A 141 -10.64 5.62 -7.32
C ALA A 141 -9.76 4.38 -7.50
N ALA A 142 -9.02 4.28 -8.60
CA ALA A 142 -8.12 3.16 -8.88
C ALA A 142 -7.01 3.04 -7.83
N GLY A 143 -6.40 4.17 -7.44
CA GLY A 143 -5.39 4.20 -6.38
C GLY A 143 -5.94 3.74 -5.03
N PHE A 144 -7.11 4.24 -4.62
CA PHE A 144 -7.76 3.80 -3.39
C PHE A 144 -8.18 2.33 -3.44
N LEU A 145 -8.72 1.85 -4.57
CA LEU A 145 -9.05 0.44 -4.78
C LEU A 145 -7.81 -0.46 -4.73
N GLY A 146 -6.65 0.03 -5.15
CA GLY A 146 -5.36 -0.62 -4.94
C GLY A 146 -5.06 -0.88 -3.46
N ASN A 147 -5.23 0.11 -2.59
CA ASN A 147 -5.08 -0.06 -1.14
C ASN A 147 -6.16 -0.98 -0.53
N VAL A 148 -7.39 -0.96 -1.05
CA VAL A 148 -8.43 -1.90 -0.62
C VAL A 148 -8.03 -3.33 -0.99
N PHE A 149 -7.52 -3.55 -2.20
CA PHE A 149 -6.99 -4.85 -2.62
C PHE A 149 -5.83 -5.29 -1.73
N ASP A 150 -4.91 -4.37 -1.39
CA ASP A 150 -3.80 -4.62 -0.46
C ASP A 150 -4.30 -5.16 0.88
N THR A 151 -5.28 -4.46 1.46
CA THR A 151 -5.88 -4.85 2.73
C THR A 151 -6.50 -6.25 2.65
N VAL A 152 -7.20 -6.56 1.55
CA VAL A 152 -7.80 -7.89 1.30
C VAL A 152 -6.72 -8.95 1.17
N ALA A 153 -5.72 -8.73 0.34
CA ALA A 153 -4.60 -9.65 0.15
C ALA A 153 -3.85 -9.87 1.48
N GLY A 154 -3.62 -8.82 2.26
CA GLY A 154 -3.03 -8.85 3.59
C GLY A 154 -3.80 -9.72 4.58
N ALA A 155 -5.13 -9.62 4.58
CA ALA A 155 -5.97 -10.39 5.49
C ALA A 155 -6.00 -11.88 5.14
N TYR A 156 -6.15 -12.21 3.86
CA TYR A 156 -6.46 -13.57 3.41
C TYR A 156 -5.25 -14.36 2.90
N TRP A 157 -4.30 -13.72 2.22
CA TRP A 157 -3.27 -14.42 1.46
C TRP A 157 -1.85 -14.14 1.95
N GLN A 158 -1.58 -12.96 2.53
CA GLN A 158 -0.25 -12.59 2.99
C GLN A 158 0.24 -13.53 4.09
N ALA A 159 1.52 -13.89 3.99
CA ALA A 159 2.21 -14.69 4.98
C ALA A 159 2.20 -14.01 6.36
N GLU A 160 1.80 -14.77 7.37
CA GLU A 160 1.92 -14.37 8.77
C GLU A 160 2.47 -15.56 9.55
N PHE A 161 3.36 -15.26 10.48
CA PHE A 161 4.04 -16.21 11.34
C PHE A 161 3.74 -15.88 12.81
N ARG A 162 3.99 -16.86 13.69
CA ARG A 162 3.84 -16.74 15.13
C ARG A 162 5.17 -17.06 15.80
N CYS A 163 5.59 -16.17 16.69
CA CYS A 163 6.77 -16.39 17.51
C CYS A 163 6.49 -17.46 18.57
N THR A 164 7.37 -18.46 18.73
CA THR A 164 7.22 -19.53 19.71
C THR A 164 7.59 -19.10 21.13
N VAL A 165 8.31 -17.99 21.28
CA VAL A 165 8.78 -17.47 22.58
C VAL A 165 7.76 -16.51 23.19
N CYS A 166 7.43 -15.42 22.50
CA CYS A 166 6.53 -14.38 23.01
C CYS A 166 5.09 -14.49 22.50
N ASN A 167 4.81 -15.49 21.66
CA ASN A 167 3.47 -15.79 21.13
C ASN A 167 2.85 -14.72 20.21
N SER A 168 3.59 -13.68 19.83
CA SER A 168 3.10 -12.60 18.96
C SER A 168 3.04 -13.02 17.49
N SER A 169 2.08 -12.44 16.76
CA SER A 169 2.06 -12.49 15.29
C SER A 169 3.15 -11.59 14.72
N THR A 170 3.80 -12.03 13.64
CA THR A 170 4.85 -11.30 12.94
C THR A 170 4.90 -11.70 11.46
N GLU A 171 5.43 -10.82 10.62
CA GLU A 171 5.70 -11.09 9.20
C GLU A 171 7.11 -11.67 9.00
N ALA A 172 7.94 -11.67 10.06
CA ALA A 172 9.33 -12.12 9.99
C ALA A 172 9.45 -13.64 10.22
N PRO A 173 10.33 -14.34 9.46
CA PRO A 173 10.60 -15.77 9.65
C PRO A 173 11.43 -16.06 10.93
N VAL A 174 11.97 -15.03 11.57
CA VAL A 174 12.75 -15.12 12.83
C VAL A 174 12.29 -14.03 13.78
N HIS A 175 12.04 -14.39 15.04
CA HIS A 175 11.60 -13.48 16.10
C HIS A 175 12.11 -14.00 17.46
N CYS A 176 12.44 -13.10 18.39
CA CYS A 176 13.06 -13.44 19.69
C CYS A 176 14.29 -14.37 19.57
N GLY A 177 15.05 -14.28 18.48
CA GLY A 177 16.22 -15.14 18.22
C GLY A 177 15.89 -16.58 17.80
N THR A 178 14.62 -16.88 17.52
CA THR A 178 14.14 -18.22 17.13
C THR A 178 13.36 -18.19 15.82
N ALA A 179 13.36 -19.29 15.07
CA ALA A 179 12.54 -19.42 13.87
C ALA A 179 11.04 -19.37 14.23
N THR A 180 10.27 -18.58 13.50
CA THR A 180 8.82 -18.46 13.69
C THR A 180 8.09 -19.59 12.98
N VAL A 181 6.90 -19.92 13.48
CA VAL A 181 6.05 -20.96 12.87
C VAL A 181 5.00 -20.28 12.00
N LYS A 182 4.84 -20.75 10.76
CA LYS A 182 3.84 -20.21 9.83
C LYS A 182 2.44 -20.36 10.43
N ASN A 183 1.70 -19.26 10.49
CA ASN A 183 0.33 -19.20 10.99
C ASN A 183 -0.70 -19.20 9.85
N LYS A 184 -0.50 -18.38 8.81
CA LYS A 184 -1.39 -18.32 7.63
C LYS A 184 -0.67 -17.84 6.36
N GLY A 185 -1.42 -17.82 5.25
CA GLY A 185 -1.02 -17.22 3.98
C GLY A 185 -0.08 -18.08 3.14
N TYR A 186 0.42 -17.51 2.05
CA TYR A 186 1.42 -18.14 1.18
C TYR A 186 2.81 -17.57 1.49
N THR A 187 3.80 -18.43 1.71
CA THR A 187 5.14 -18.02 2.18
C THR A 187 5.88 -17.10 1.21
N TRP A 188 5.56 -17.15 -0.08
CA TRP A 188 6.12 -16.25 -1.10
C TRP A 188 5.41 -14.89 -1.12
N LEU A 189 4.18 -14.80 -0.61
CA LEU A 189 3.37 -13.60 -0.61
C LEU A 189 3.61 -12.80 0.69
N ASN A 190 4.76 -12.13 0.73
CA ASN A 190 5.13 -11.18 1.76
C ASN A 190 4.55 -9.78 1.48
N ASN A 191 4.82 -8.82 2.37
CA ASN A 191 4.34 -7.45 2.22
C ASN A 191 4.78 -6.82 0.89
N GLU A 192 6.05 -6.97 0.49
CA GLU A 192 6.55 -6.42 -0.77
C GLU A 192 5.82 -7.01 -1.99
N ALA A 193 5.52 -8.30 -1.98
CA ALA A 193 4.75 -8.93 -3.06
C ALA A 193 3.30 -8.44 -3.10
N VAL A 194 2.67 -8.25 -1.94
CA VAL A 194 1.32 -7.68 -1.85
C VAL A 194 1.31 -6.25 -2.40
N ASN A 195 2.20 -5.37 -1.94
CA ASN A 195 2.33 -4.00 -2.43
C ASN A 195 2.52 -3.90 -3.95
N PHE A 196 3.36 -4.77 -4.52
CA PHE A 196 3.56 -4.86 -5.97
C PHE A 196 2.27 -5.22 -6.69
N LEU A 197 1.56 -6.26 -6.23
CA LEU A 197 0.30 -6.70 -6.82
C LEU A 197 -0.80 -5.64 -6.68
N SER A 198 -0.89 -4.97 -5.54
CA SER A 198 -1.84 -3.87 -5.27
C SER A 198 -1.64 -2.70 -6.23
N SER A 199 -0.39 -2.30 -6.44
CA SER A 199 -0.06 -1.19 -7.34
C SER A 199 -0.25 -1.57 -8.81
N LEU A 200 0.06 -2.81 -9.18
CA LEU A 200 -0.23 -3.34 -10.52
C LEU A 200 -1.74 -3.40 -10.77
N PHE A 201 -2.51 -3.90 -9.80
CA PHE A 201 -3.97 -3.97 -9.84
C PHE A 201 -4.58 -2.58 -10.06
N ALA A 202 -4.10 -1.55 -9.35
CA ALA A 202 -4.59 -0.19 -9.53
C ALA A 202 -4.42 0.33 -10.96
N GLY A 203 -3.25 0.14 -11.57
CA GLY A 203 -3.04 0.55 -12.96
C GLY A 203 -3.89 -0.25 -13.95
N VAL A 204 -4.06 -1.56 -13.75
CA VAL A 204 -4.95 -2.38 -14.60
C VAL A 204 -6.41 -1.94 -14.47
N ILE A 205 -6.89 -1.69 -13.25
CA ILE A 205 -8.26 -1.20 -13.01
C ILE A 205 -8.47 0.13 -13.71
N LEU A 206 -7.48 1.03 -13.66
CA LEU A 206 -7.59 2.30 -14.35
C LEU A 206 -7.70 2.14 -15.87
N PHE A 207 -6.86 1.29 -16.46
CA PHE A 207 -6.95 0.96 -17.88
C PHE A 207 -8.35 0.44 -18.24
N LEU A 208 -8.89 -0.49 -17.44
CA LEU A 208 -10.25 -1.01 -17.65
C LEU A 208 -11.32 0.07 -17.52
N MET A 209 -11.23 0.93 -16.50
CA MET A 209 -12.14 2.07 -16.35
C MET A 209 -12.08 2.99 -17.56
N PHE A 210 -10.88 3.24 -18.11
CA PHE A 210 -10.69 4.11 -19.26
C PHE A 210 -11.37 3.55 -20.50
N VAL A 211 -11.13 2.26 -20.78
CA VAL A 211 -11.74 1.56 -21.91
C VAL A 211 -13.26 1.51 -21.80
N ILE A 212 -13.83 1.41 -20.60
CA ILE A 212 -15.29 1.32 -20.39
C ILE A 212 -15.98 2.69 -20.47
N ILE A 213 -15.34 3.75 -19.96
CA ILE A 213 -15.97 5.07 -19.79
C ILE A 213 -15.71 5.98 -21.00
N ILE A 214 -14.52 5.88 -21.61
CA ILE A 214 -14.05 6.81 -22.64
C ILE A 214 -13.85 6.11 -23.98
N GLY A 215 -13.45 4.83 -23.96
CA GLY A 215 -13.29 4.00 -25.16
C GLY A 215 -14.62 3.60 -25.79
#